data_AF-A0A4T0VGW8-F1
#
_entry.id   AF-A0A4T0VGW8-F1
#
_cell.length_a   1.000
_cell.length_b   1.000
_cell.length_c   1.000
_cell.angle_alpha   90.00
_cell.angle_beta   90.00
_cell.angle_gamma   90.00
#
_symmetry.space_group_name_H-M   'P 1'
#
loop_
_entity.id
_entity.type
_entity.pdbx_description
1 polymer ?
#
loop_
_entity_poly.entity_id
_entity_poly.type
_entity_poly.pdbx_seq_one_letter_code
_entity_poly.pdbx_strand_id
1 'polypeptide(L)'
;MRLLRELTAALQGFSAQTAVAHGGFSCGTPNPSHDHFKIAHGLWRDEVVNGTLVIRSRASIVVDTYLHVLASSRSATGGYIADAGLHRQMAVLNANFGPHDISFRLQGVTRTVNAGWAAGGDELRGKGRNVNLGKTLTHETGHWLGLYHTFRGGCDGEGDLISDTPAQASPTRGCPPSRDSCPHKPGLDPIHNYMDYSIDSCYREFTIGQRVRMHSFWRKYRLNAA
;
A
#
# COMPACT_ATOMS: atom_id res chain seq x y z
N MET A 1 -13.49 -16.42 11.85
CA MET A 1 -14.11 -16.37 10.51
C MET A 1 -14.21 -14.96 9.91
N ARG A 2 -14.40 -13.88 10.69
CA ARG A 2 -14.33 -12.49 10.16
C ARG A 2 -12.91 -11.97 9.88
N LEU A 3 -11.91 -12.46 10.61
CA LEU A 3 -10.52 -11.96 10.60
C LEU A 3 -9.80 -11.94 9.24
N LEU A 4 -10.19 -12.78 8.28
CA LEU A 4 -9.54 -12.81 6.95
C LEU A 4 -10.12 -11.77 5.99
N ARG A 5 -11.26 -11.13 6.29
CA ARG A 5 -11.82 -10.03 5.46
C ARG A 5 -11.55 -8.65 6.05
N GLU A 6 -11.10 -8.60 7.29
CA GLU A 6 -10.86 -7.37 8.03
C GLU A 6 -9.46 -6.85 7.74
N LEU A 7 -9.37 -5.56 7.44
CA LEU A 7 -8.08 -4.86 7.45
C LEU A 7 -7.86 -4.30 8.85
N THR A 8 -6.86 -4.85 9.53
CA THR A 8 -6.38 -4.39 10.83
C THR A 8 -5.13 -3.54 10.59
N ALA A 9 -5.26 -2.23 10.75
CA ALA A 9 -4.12 -1.32 10.65
C ALA A 9 -3.73 -0.79 12.04
N ALA A 10 -2.45 -0.93 12.39
CA ALA A 10 -1.85 -0.21 13.50
C ALA A 10 -1.41 1.17 13.00
N LEU A 11 -1.94 2.24 13.60
CA LEU A 11 -1.60 3.61 13.24
C LEU A 11 -0.90 4.30 14.42
N GLN A 12 0.34 4.74 14.21
CA GLN A 12 1.06 5.62 15.12
C GLN A 12 1.04 7.06 14.58
N GLY A 13 0.75 8.03 15.46
CA GLY A 13 0.72 9.45 15.11
C GLY A 13 2.12 10.06 14.97
N PHE A 14 2.29 10.94 13.98
CA PHE A 14 3.55 11.66 13.76
C PHE A 14 3.55 13.01 14.48
N SER A 15 4.65 13.34 15.16
CA SER A 15 4.95 14.71 15.55
C SER A 15 6.34 15.11 15.07
N ALA A 16 6.47 16.34 14.60
CA ALA A 16 7.71 16.93 14.15
C ALA A 16 8.67 17.09 15.33
N GLN A 17 9.71 16.26 15.40
CA GLN A 17 10.91 16.57 16.18
C GLN A 17 12.15 16.34 15.31
N THR A 18 13.19 17.09 15.65
CA THR A 18 14.42 17.33 14.91
C THR A 18 15.02 16.07 14.29
N ALA A 19 15.29 16.16 12.99
CA ALA A 19 15.91 15.11 12.19
C ALA A 19 17.33 14.83 12.70
N VAL A 20 17.50 13.68 13.35
CA VAL A 20 18.79 12.98 13.26
C VAL A 20 18.70 12.14 12.00
N ALA A 21 19.38 12.62 10.95
CA ALA A 21 19.44 11.96 9.66
C ALA A 21 20.28 10.69 9.77
N HIS A 22 19.65 9.52 9.87
CA HIS A 22 20.22 8.24 9.43
C HIS A 22 19.10 7.19 9.25
N GLY A 23 18.88 6.77 8.00
CA GLY A 23 17.95 5.70 7.62
C GLY A 23 17.15 6.08 6.38
N GLY A 24 17.47 5.46 5.23
CA GLY A 24 16.67 5.64 4.01
C GLY A 24 15.23 5.19 4.21
N PHE A 25 14.31 5.76 3.43
CA PHE A 25 12.92 5.28 3.38
C PHE A 25 12.90 3.78 3.06
N SER A 26 12.26 2.99 3.92
CA SER A 26 12.04 1.55 3.73
C SER A 26 10.59 1.22 4.05
N CYS A 27 9.93 0.45 3.17
CA CYS A 27 8.67 -0.22 3.49
C CYS A 27 8.92 -1.34 4.51
N GLY A 28 7.94 -1.62 5.37
CA GLY A 28 7.98 -2.73 6.34
C GLY A 28 7.45 -4.06 5.78
N THR A 29 6.95 -4.07 4.54
CA THR A 29 6.55 -5.31 3.85
C THR A 29 7.80 -5.99 3.28
N PRO A 30 8.22 -7.17 3.78
CA PRO A 30 9.39 -7.88 3.25
C PRO A 30 9.11 -8.39 1.84
N ASN A 31 10.18 -8.73 1.11
CA ASN A 31 10.04 -9.38 -0.19
C ASN A 31 9.18 -10.66 -0.08
N PRO A 32 8.28 -10.91 -1.05
CA PRO A 32 7.38 -12.06 -1.03
C PRO A 32 8.16 -13.37 -1.03
N SER A 33 7.65 -14.38 -0.32
CA SER A 33 8.20 -15.73 -0.36
C SER A 33 8.05 -16.36 -1.75
N HIS A 34 8.83 -17.41 -2.02
CA HIS A 34 8.74 -18.15 -3.28
C HIS A 34 7.33 -18.68 -3.56
N ASP A 35 6.61 -19.15 -2.55
CA ASP A 35 5.24 -19.66 -2.74
C ASP A 35 4.23 -18.54 -2.99
N HIS A 36 4.40 -17.37 -2.36
CA HIS A 36 3.60 -16.19 -2.70
C HIS A 36 3.84 -15.78 -4.16
N PHE A 37 5.08 -15.88 -4.62
CA PHE A 37 5.44 -15.58 -6.00
C PHE A 37 4.80 -16.55 -7.01
N LYS A 38 4.80 -17.86 -6.73
CA LYS A 38 4.09 -18.86 -7.57
C LYS A 38 2.61 -18.54 -7.72
N ILE A 39 1.97 -18.10 -6.64
CA ILE A 39 0.54 -17.78 -6.69
C ILE A 39 0.31 -16.50 -7.48
N ALA A 40 1.16 -15.48 -7.31
CA ALA A 40 1.12 -14.26 -8.11
C ALA A 40 1.29 -14.55 -9.62
N HIS A 41 2.16 -15.49 -10.00
CA HIS A 41 2.27 -15.96 -11.39
C HIS A 41 0.99 -16.62 -11.90
N GLY A 42 0.38 -17.48 -11.09
CA GLY A 42 -0.90 -18.11 -11.46
C GLY A 42 -1.98 -17.07 -11.73
N LEU A 43 -2.10 -16.08 -10.85
CA LEU A 43 -3.02 -14.96 -11.03
C LEU A 43 -2.67 -14.15 -12.27
N TRP A 44 -1.41 -13.78 -12.49
CA TRP A 44 -0.97 -13.06 -13.69
C TRP A 44 -1.38 -13.77 -14.98
N ARG A 45 -1.18 -15.09 -15.07
CA ARG A 45 -1.60 -15.88 -16.24
C ARG A 45 -3.11 -15.81 -16.47
N ASP A 46 -3.89 -15.90 -15.41
CA ASP A 46 -5.35 -15.80 -15.50
C ASP A 46 -5.80 -14.38 -15.88
N GLU A 47 -5.09 -13.35 -15.41
CA GLU A 47 -5.38 -11.93 -15.65
C GLU A 47 -5.07 -11.52 -17.08
N VAL A 48 -3.97 -12.01 -17.67
CA VAL A 48 -3.64 -11.77 -19.08
C VAL A 48 -4.72 -12.33 -20.01
N VAL A 49 -5.35 -13.45 -19.64
CA VAL A 49 -6.39 -14.10 -20.46
C VAL A 49 -7.78 -13.53 -20.17
N ASN A 50 -8.12 -13.27 -18.91
CA ASN A 50 -9.49 -12.99 -18.46
C ASN A 50 -9.67 -11.65 -17.70
N GLY A 51 -8.66 -10.79 -17.64
CA GLY A 51 -8.67 -9.59 -16.77
C GLY A 51 -9.87 -8.67 -16.98
N THR A 52 -10.31 -8.48 -18.22
CA THR A 52 -11.50 -7.68 -18.56
C THR A 52 -12.80 -8.31 -18.04
N LEU A 53 -12.87 -9.64 -18.01
CA LEU A 53 -14.00 -10.38 -17.42
C LEU A 53 -13.98 -10.34 -15.90
N VAL A 54 -12.78 -10.32 -15.28
CA VAL A 54 -12.62 -10.13 -13.83
C VAL A 54 -13.24 -8.81 -13.40
N ILE A 55 -13.00 -7.70 -14.11
CA ILE A 55 -13.59 -6.40 -13.76
C ILE A 55 -15.09 -6.33 -14.06
N ARG A 56 -15.55 -6.80 -15.22
CA ARG A 56 -16.95 -6.61 -15.68
C ARG A 56 -17.98 -7.47 -14.94
N SER A 57 -17.57 -8.56 -14.30
CA SER A 57 -18.50 -9.54 -13.71
C SER A 57 -18.58 -9.48 -12.17
N ARG A 58 -17.85 -8.57 -11.51
CA ARG A 58 -17.62 -8.65 -10.06
C ARG A 58 -18.13 -7.44 -9.30
N ALA A 59 -18.82 -7.70 -8.20
CA ALA A 59 -19.32 -6.69 -7.27
C ALA A 59 -18.16 -5.92 -6.61
N SER A 60 -18.40 -4.66 -6.27
CA SER A 60 -17.48 -3.82 -5.51
C SER A 60 -17.01 -4.50 -4.23
N ILE A 61 -15.73 -4.37 -3.91
CA ILE A 61 -15.15 -4.86 -2.66
C ILE A 61 -15.44 -3.84 -1.55
N VAL A 62 -16.02 -4.31 -0.46
CA VAL A 62 -16.21 -3.52 0.77
C VAL A 62 -15.43 -4.20 1.88
N VAL A 63 -14.41 -3.51 2.39
CA VAL A 63 -13.53 -3.98 3.45
C VAL A 63 -13.98 -3.37 4.77
N ASP A 64 -14.49 -4.21 5.66
CA ASP A 64 -14.75 -3.82 7.03
C ASP A 64 -13.40 -3.60 7.75
N THR A 65 -13.19 -2.40 8.25
CA THR A 65 -11.88 -1.92 8.70
C THR A 65 -11.92 -1.59 10.18
N TYR A 66 -10.91 -2.07 10.91
CA TYR A 66 -10.72 -1.78 12.34
C TYR A 66 -9.37 -1.09 12.52
N LEU A 67 -9.38 0.06 13.19
CA LEU A 67 -8.16 0.83 13.44
C LEU A 67 -7.74 0.68 14.90
N HIS A 68 -6.48 0.26 15.10
CA HIS A 68 -5.92 0.10 16.43
C HIS A 68 -4.81 1.13 16.62
N VAL A 69 -5.07 2.16 17.43
CA VAL A 69 -4.08 3.20 17.74
C VAL A 69 -3.26 2.75 18.95
N LEU A 70 -1.96 2.59 18.74
CA LEU A 70 -0.98 2.34 19.78
C LEU A 70 -0.18 3.62 19.99
N ALA A 71 -0.22 4.17 21.21
CA ALA A 71 0.41 5.44 21.53
C ALA A 71 1.19 5.35 22.84
N SER A 72 2.29 6.08 22.96
CA SER A 72 3.09 6.13 24.19
C SER A 72 2.47 7.04 25.26
N SER A 73 1.66 8.01 24.85
CA SER A 73 0.85 8.86 25.73
C SER A 73 -0.40 9.37 24.99
N ARG A 74 -1.28 10.10 25.67
CA ARG A 74 -2.47 10.74 25.05
C ARG A 74 -2.16 12.08 24.34
N SER A 75 -0.90 12.34 24.00
CA SER A 75 -0.53 13.52 23.22
C SER A 75 -0.27 13.15 21.77
N ALA A 76 -0.39 14.13 20.87
CA ALA A 76 0.04 13.97 19.48
C ALA A 76 1.54 13.58 19.38
N THR A 77 2.37 14.11 20.29
CA THR A 77 3.79 13.74 20.39
C THR A 77 4.02 12.31 20.85
N GLY A 78 3.09 11.74 21.61
CA GLY A 78 3.08 10.34 21.99
C GLY A 78 2.44 9.41 20.95
N GLY A 79 2.16 9.89 19.73
CA GLY A 79 1.56 9.11 18.67
C GLY A 79 0.04 8.93 18.79
N TYR A 80 -0.63 9.66 19.69
CA TYR A 80 -2.08 9.61 19.81
C TYR A 80 -2.77 10.29 18.62
N ILE A 81 -3.60 9.55 17.90
CA ILE A 81 -4.39 10.08 16.78
C ILE A 81 -5.86 10.21 17.19
N ALA A 82 -6.36 11.44 17.13
CA ALA A 82 -7.78 11.76 17.35
C ALA A 82 -8.66 11.22 16.22
N ASP A 83 -9.96 11.03 16.48
CA ASP A 83 -10.91 10.46 15.49
C ASP A 83 -10.92 11.24 14.17
N ALA A 84 -10.81 12.57 14.22
CA ALA A 84 -10.71 13.39 13.01
C ALA A 84 -9.51 13.00 12.12
N GLY A 85 -8.37 12.62 12.72
CA GLY A 85 -7.21 12.12 11.99
C GLY A 85 -7.46 10.76 11.35
N LEU A 86 -8.12 9.85 12.08
CA LEU A 86 -8.47 8.53 11.57
C LEU A 86 -9.49 8.62 10.42
N HIS A 87 -10.51 9.47 10.55
CA HIS A 87 -11.49 9.71 9.48
C HIS A 87 -10.84 10.31 8.24
N ARG A 88 -9.88 11.24 8.39
CA ARG A 88 -9.09 11.73 7.25
C ARG A 88 -8.32 10.61 6.56
N GLN A 89 -7.70 9.71 7.32
CA GLN A 89 -6.99 8.57 6.74
C GLN A 89 -7.94 7.60 6.00
N MET A 90 -9.12 7.33 6.54
CA MET A 90 -10.14 6.52 5.86
C MET A 90 -10.67 7.20 4.59
N ALA A 91 -10.81 8.52 4.60
CA ALA A 91 -11.18 9.29 3.41
C ALA A 91 -10.11 9.18 2.32
N VAL A 92 -8.82 9.26 2.68
CA VAL A 92 -7.70 9.07 1.74
C VAL A 92 -7.73 7.67 1.11
N LEU A 93 -7.94 6.62 1.92
CA LEU A 93 -8.07 5.26 1.39
C LEU A 93 -9.22 5.17 0.39
N ASN A 94 -10.42 5.61 0.77
CA ASN A 94 -11.59 5.55 -0.11
C ASN A 94 -11.41 6.41 -1.37
N ALA A 95 -10.72 7.54 -1.30
CA ALA A 95 -10.42 8.35 -2.48
C ALA A 95 -9.46 7.65 -3.45
N ASN A 96 -8.46 6.92 -2.95
CA ASN A 96 -7.45 6.27 -3.78
C ASN A 96 -7.92 4.93 -4.35
N PHE A 97 -8.74 4.20 -3.59
CA PHE A 97 -9.22 2.85 -3.96
C PHE A 97 -10.62 2.86 -4.60
N GLY A 98 -11.42 3.90 -4.36
CA GLY A 98 -12.77 4.04 -4.90
C GLY A 98 -12.86 3.90 -6.43
N PRO A 99 -11.98 4.55 -7.22
CA PRO A 99 -11.94 4.36 -8.68
C PRO A 99 -11.67 2.92 -9.14
N HIS A 100 -11.22 2.05 -8.23
CA HIS A 100 -10.93 0.65 -8.47
C HIS A 100 -12.00 -0.30 -7.90
N ASP A 101 -13.18 0.22 -7.53
CA ASP A 101 -14.29 -0.47 -6.89
C ASP A 101 -13.93 -1.15 -5.56
N ILE A 102 -13.05 -0.51 -4.78
CA ILE A 102 -12.68 -0.98 -3.45
C ILE A 102 -12.98 0.16 -2.47
N SER A 103 -13.72 -0.16 -1.41
CA SER A 103 -14.09 0.78 -0.36
C SER A 103 -13.82 0.20 1.01
N PHE A 104 -13.57 1.08 1.98
CA PHE A 104 -13.24 0.75 3.36
C PHE A 104 -14.26 1.36 4.29
N ARG A 105 -14.92 0.50 5.07
CA ARG A 105 -15.95 0.89 6.04
C ARG A 105 -15.39 0.74 7.44
N LEU A 106 -15.21 1.85 8.14
CA LEU A 106 -14.71 1.84 9.52
C LEU A 106 -15.78 1.23 10.45
N GLN A 107 -15.44 0.11 11.07
CA GLN A 107 -16.31 -0.60 12.02
C GLN A 107 -16.00 -0.27 13.48
N GLY A 108 -14.76 0.08 13.78
CA GLY A 108 -14.36 0.38 15.15
C GLY A 108 -12.94 0.90 15.27
N VAL A 109 -12.71 1.59 16.38
CA VAL A 109 -11.39 2.12 16.75
C VAL A 109 -11.08 1.66 18.17
N THR A 110 -9.92 1.02 18.37
CA THR A 110 -9.38 0.80 19.71
C THR A 110 -8.18 1.69 19.94
N ARG A 111 -7.97 2.14 21.18
CA ARG A 111 -6.82 2.96 21.54
C ARG A 111 -6.15 2.41 22.78
N THR A 112 -4.86 2.13 22.66
CA THR A 112 -4.06 1.59 23.75
C THR A 112 -2.89 2.52 23.99
N VAL A 113 -2.82 3.05 25.22
CA VAL A 113 -1.71 3.90 25.65
C VAL A 113 -0.74 3.03 26.44
N ASN A 114 0.39 2.71 25.83
CA ASN A 114 1.44 1.91 26.43
C ASN A 114 2.78 2.31 25.84
N ALA A 115 3.61 3.02 26.62
CA ALA A 115 4.91 3.50 26.18
C ALA A 115 5.88 2.37 25.79
N GLY A 116 5.79 1.19 26.43
CA GLY A 116 6.63 0.04 26.10
C GLY A 116 6.25 -0.58 24.75
N TRP A 117 4.95 -0.65 24.43
CA TRP A 117 4.47 -1.19 23.16
C TRP A 117 4.65 -0.20 22.02
N ALA A 118 4.38 1.08 22.27
CA ALA A 118 4.57 2.16 21.32
C ALA A 118 6.06 2.49 21.07
N ALA A 119 6.97 2.00 21.92
CA ALA A 119 8.42 2.09 21.69
C ALA A 119 8.92 1.04 20.67
N GLY A 120 8.05 0.16 20.18
CA GLY A 120 8.33 -0.80 19.12
C GLY A 120 9.10 -0.15 17.96
N GLY A 121 10.06 -0.89 17.41
CA GLY A 121 10.90 -0.45 16.31
C GLY A 121 10.22 -0.64 14.95
N ASP A 122 8.93 -0.33 14.82
CA ASP A 122 8.26 -0.39 13.53
C ASP A 122 8.83 0.68 12.58
N GLU A 123 9.08 0.26 11.35
CA GLU A 123 9.81 0.96 10.28
C GLU A 123 9.26 2.35 9.86
N LEU A 124 8.29 2.89 10.59
CA LEU A 124 7.74 4.23 10.41
C LEU A 124 8.60 5.34 11.05
N ARG A 125 9.61 4.99 11.86
CA ARG A 125 10.47 5.96 12.58
C ARG A 125 11.37 6.83 11.69
N GLY A 126 11.44 6.55 10.38
CA GLY A 126 12.26 7.30 9.40
C GLY A 126 11.51 8.27 8.48
N LYS A 127 10.22 8.51 8.71
CA LYS A 127 9.37 9.23 7.76
C LYS A 127 9.38 10.75 8.02
N GLY A 128 10.29 11.44 7.32
CA GLY A 128 10.41 12.90 7.32
C GLY A 128 9.15 13.63 6.81
N ARG A 129 9.20 14.97 6.77
CA ARG A 129 8.08 15.91 6.51
C ARG A 129 7.26 15.70 5.22
N ASN A 130 7.60 14.73 4.38
CA ASN A 130 7.10 14.50 3.02
C ASN A 130 6.19 13.26 2.86
N VAL A 131 5.67 12.70 3.96
CA VAL A 131 4.79 11.49 3.98
C VAL A 131 3.47 11.69 4.75
N ASN A 132 3.00 12.94 4.80
CA ASN A 132 1.91 13.36 5.66
C ASN A 132 0.53 13.37 4.99
N LEU A 133 0.39 12.78 3.79
CA LEU A 133 -0.88 12.77 3.04
C LEU A 133 -1.62 11.44 3.16
N GLY A 134 -1.17 10.55 4.04
CA GLY A 134 -1.80 9.26 4.29
C GLY A 134 -1.62 8.23 3.17
N LYS A 135 -0.72 8.49 2.21
CA LYS A 135 -0.46 7.56 1.09
C LYS A 135 0.40 6.37 1.50
N THR A 136 1.10 6.46 2.63
CA THR A 136 1.75 5.30 3.25
C THR A 136 0.77 4.15 3.47
N LEU A 137 -0.38 4.38 4.09
CA LEU A 137 -1.36 3.31 4.27
C LEU A 137 -1.96 2.84 2.94
N THR A 138 -2.02 3.70 1.92
CA THR A 138 -2.43 3.30 0.57
C THR A 138 -1.47 2.29 -0.04
N HIS A 139 -0.16 2.55 0.08
CA HIS A 139 0.91 1.64 -0.36
C HIS A 139 0.83 0.28 0.34
N GLU A 140 0.79 0.27 1.68
CA GLU A 140 0.72 -0.98 2.44
C GLU A 140 -0.59 -1.75 2.17
N THR A 141 -1.70 -1.05 1.96
CA THR A 141 -2.97 -1.70 1.57
C THR A 141 -2.87 -2.30 0.17
N GLY A 142 -2.11 -1.69 -0.74
CA GLY A 142 -1.77 -2.27 -2.04
C GLY A 142 -1.04 -3.62 -1.89
N HIS A 143 -0.04 -3.70 -1.00
CA HIS A 143 0.62 -4.97 -0.68
C HIS A 143 -0.32 -6.00 -0.07
N TRP A 144 -1.19 -5.58 0.85
CA TRP A 144 -2.20 -6.47 1.44
C TRP A 144 -3.16 -7.05 0.38
N LEU A 145 -3.38 -6.32 -0.71
CA LEU A 145 -4.16 -6.73 -1.88
C LEU A 145 -3.31 -7.38 -2.99
N GLY A 146 -2.06 -7.74 -2.71
CA GLY A 146 -1.21 -8.53 -3.61
C GLY A 146 -0.47 -7.74 -4.68
N LEU A 147 -0.27 -6.43 -4.49
CA LEU A 147 0.59 -5.62 -5.35
C LEU A 147 2.05 -5.70 -4.89
N TYR A 148 2.97 -5.69 -5.84
CA TYR A 148 4.41 -5.56 -5.57
C TYR A 148 4.88 -4.15 -5.92
N HIS A 149 6.09 -3.81 -5.44
CA HIS A 149 6.76 -2.59 -5.87
C HIS A 149 6.94 -2.57 -7.38
N THR A 150 6.75 -1.41 -7.99
CA THR A 150 6.89 -1.20 -9.45
C THR A 150 8.29 -1.52 -9.97
N PHE A 151 9.31 -1.35 -9.14
CA PHE A 151 10.71 -1.68 -9.45
C PHE A 151 11.09 -3.14 -9.17
N ARG A 152 10.11 -4.01 -8.89
CA ARG A 152 10.38 -5.44 -8.69
C ARG A 152 10.90 -6.05 -9.99
N GLY A 153 11.94 -6.88 -9.88
CA GLY A 153 12.53 -7.55 -11.04
C GLY A 153 13.46 -6.66 -11.89
N GLY A 154 13.53 -5.35 -11.62
CA GLY A 154 14.35 -4.44 -12.40
C GLY A 154 13.90 -4.37 -13.87
N CYS A 155 14.81 -3.96 -14.76
CA CYS A 155 14.47 -3.80 -16.18
C CYS A 155 14.20 -5.12 -16.91
N ASP A 156 14.89 -6.19 -16.54
CA ASP A 156 14.94 -7.43 -17.34
C ASP A 156 14.37 -8.66 -16.63
N GLY A 157 13.94 -8.52 -15.38
CA GLY A 157 13.18 -9.54 -14.68
C GLY A 157 11.69 -9.54 -15.05
N GLU A 158 10.91 -10.30 -14.30
CA GLU A 158 9.47 -10.50 -14.54
C GLU A 158 8.59 -9.31 -14.12
N GLY A 159 9.20 -8.23 -13.62
CA GLY A 159 8.48 -7.04 -13.15
C GLY A 159 7.76 -7.24 -11.81
N ASP A 160 6.77 -6.40 -11.57
CA ASP A 160 5.78 -6.51 -10.49
C ASP A 160 4.66 -7.51 -10.82
N LEU A 161 4.80 -8.25 -11.93
CA LEU A 161 3.81 -9.14 -12.53
C LEU A 161 2.53 -8.41 -12.95
N ILE A 162 2.61 -7.15 -13.36
CA ILE A 162 1.45 -6.38 -13.84
C ILE A 162 1.82 -5.75 -15.19
N SER A 163 1.17 -6.21 -16.26
CA SER A 163 1.60 -5.91 -17.63
C SER A 163 1.48 -4.45 -18.06
N ASP A 164 0.69 -3.63 -17.37
CA ASP A 164 0.54 -2.20 -17.66
C ASP A 164 1.36 -1.30 -16.71
N THR A 165 2.19 -1.89 -15.84
CA THR A 165 3.21 -1.16 -15.09
C THR A 165 4.52 -1.17 -15.89
N PRO A 166 5.07 -0.02 -16.33
CA PRO A 166 6.38 0.02 -16.98
C PRO A 166 7.50 -0.50 -16.08
N ALA A 167 8.51 -1.13 -16.68
CA ALA A 167 9.67 -1.65 -15.95
C ALA A 167 10.49 -0.52 -15.34
N GLN A 168 10.96 -0.72 -14.11
CA GLN A 168 11.72 0.26 -13.34
C GLN A 168 12.89 -0.42 -12.64
N ALA A 169 14.10 0.11 -12.79
CA ALA A 169 15.31 -0.52 -12.27
C ALA A 169 15.41 -0.47 -10.74
N SER A 170 14.89 0.60 -10.12
CA SER A 170 15.06 0.90 -8.70
C SER A 170 14.03 1.92 -8.20
N PRO A 171 13.75 1.99 -6.89
CA PRO A 171 12.81 2.95 -6.32
C PRO A 171 13.12 4.40 -6.69
N THR A 172 12.09 5.19 -6.98
CA THR A 172 12.26 6.64 -7.21
C THR A 172 12.51 7.35 -5.90
N ARG A 173 13.41 8.34 -5.93
CA ARG A 173 13.64 9.26 -4.80
C ARG A 173 13.04 10.63 -5.12
N GLY A 174 12.27 11.17 -4.19
CA GLY A 174 11.65 12.49 -4.36
C GLY A 174 10.44 12.45 -5.31
N CYS A 175 10.32 13.48 -6.16
CA CYS A 175 9.33 13.55 -7.23
C CYS A 175 9.95 14.24 -8.46
N PRO A 176 10.83 13.53 -9.20
CA PRO A 176 11.41 14.10 -10.43
C PRO A 176 10.30 14.34 -11.47
N PRO A 177 10.47 15.31 -12.39
CA PRO A 177 9.46 15.57 -13.42
C PRO A 177 9.30 14.42 -14.43
N SER A 178 10.37 13.67 -14.68
CA SER A 178 10.33 12.39 -15.39
C SER A 178 11.52 11.53 -14.97
N ARG A 179 11.44 10.23 -15.21
CA ARG A 179 12.52 9.29 -15.01
C ARG A 179 12.33 8.10 -15.95
N ASP A 180 13.42 7.65 -16.56
CA ASP A 180 13.48 6.44 -17.35
C ASP A 180 14.75 5.68 -16.98
N SER A 181 14.59 4.65 -16.16
CA SER A 181 15.69 3.81 -15.71
C SER A 181 15.86 2.57 -16.58
N CYS A 182 14.93 2.30 -17.50
CA CYS A 182 14.89 1.14 -18.38
C CYS A 182 14.63 1.57 -19.83
N PRO A 183 15.50 2.39 -20.45
CA PRO A 183 15.23 3.03 -21.75
C PRO A 183 15.12 2.06 -22.93
N HIS A 184 15.55 0.81 -22.75
CA HIS A 184 15.39 -0.28 -23.72
C HIS A 184 14.05 -1.02 -23.58
N LYS A 185 13.20 -0.63 -22.62
CA LYS A 185 11.84 -1.14 -22.42
C LYS A 185 10.82 -0.04 -22.72
N PRO A 186 9.56 -0.39 -23.03
CA PRO A 186 8.51 0.60 -23.24
C PRO A 186 8.09 1.32 -21.95
N GLY A 187 7.84 2.62 -22.05
CA GLY A 187 7.29 3.45 -20.98
C GLY A 187 8.34 4.13 -20.11
N LEU A 188 7.91 5.12 -19.33
CA LEU A 188 8.73 5.79 -18.31
C LEU A 188 8.54 5.10 -16.96
N ASP A 189 9.48 5.31 -16.04
CA ASP A 189 9.34 4.83 -14.66
C ASP A 189 8.01 5.34 -14.08
N PRO A 190 7.21 4.47 -13.42
CA PRO A 190 5.89 4.82 -12.89
C PRO A 190 5.98 5.64 -11.58
N ILE A 191 6.64 6.80 -11.64
CA ILE A 191 6.99 7.65 -10.48
C ILE A 191 5.78 8.13 -9.66
N HIS A 192 4.59 8.13 -10.24
CA HIS A 192 3.34 8.56 -9.60
C HIS A 192 2.50 7.39 -9.08
N ASN A 193 2.95 6.16 -9.29
CA ASN A 193 2.26 4.96 -8.83
C ASN A 193 2.38 4.81 -7.32
N TYR A 194 1.30 4.45 -6.64
CA TYR A 194 1.32 4.25 -5.19
C TYR A 194 2.28 3.15 -4.73
N MET A 195 2.70 2.24 -5.60
CA MET A 195 3.64 1.15 -5.30
C MET A 195 5.12 1.47 -5.59
N ASP A 196 5.45 2.69 -6.00
CA ASP A 196 6.84 3.18 -5.99
C ASP A 196 7.22 3.71 -4.58
N TYR A 197 8.40 4.29 -4.41
CA TYR A 197 8.92 4.94 -3.20
C TYR A 197 9.09 6.46 -3.33
N SER A 198 8.41 7.06 -4.31
CA SER A 198 8.30 8.52 -4.41
C SER A 198 7.71 9.13 -3.13
N ILE A 199 7.80 10.46 -3.00
CA ILE A 199 7.18 11.15 -1.85
C ILE A 199 5.65 11.20 -2.00
N ASP A 200 4.92 11.34 -0.89
CA ASP A 200 3.44 11.28 -0.87
C ASP A 200 2.77 12.26 -1.85
N SER A 201 3.35 13.45 -2.06
CA SER A 201 2.82 14.46 -2.99
C SER A 201 2.99 14.08 -4.47
N CYS A 202 3.83 13.08 -4.75
CA CYS A 202 4.05 12.54 -6.09
C CYS A 202 3.05 11.44 -6.43
N TYR A 203 2.51 10.74 -5.43
CA TYR A 203 1.62 9.62 -5.70
C TYR A 203 0.23 10.07 -6.13
N ARG A 204 -0.29 9.45 -7.18
CA ARG A 204 -1.59 9.79 -7.76
C ARG A 204 -2.43 8.58 -8.15
N GLU A 205 -1.83 7.44 -8.47
CA GLU A 205 -2.58 6.39 -9.18
C GLU A 205 -2.17 4.94 -8.89
N PHE A 206 -3.12 4.04 -9.13
CA PHE A 206 -2.86 2.66 -9.51
C PHE A 206 -3.23 2.46 -10.99
N THR A 207 -2.64 1.46 -11.62
CA THR A 207 -2.98 1.09 -13.01
C THR A 207 -4.28 0.26 -13.08
N ILE A 208 -4.77 0.00 -14.30
CA ILE A 208 -5.93 -0.88 -14.50
C ILE A 208 -5.53 -2.32 -14.17
N GLY A 209 -4.33 -2.77 -14.55
CA GLY A 209 -3.79 -4.07 -14.21
C GLY A 209 -3.66 -4.26 -12.71
N GLN A 210 -3.23 -3.23 -11.97
CA GLN A 210 -3.22 -3.24 -10.51
C GLN A 210 -4.62 -3.42 -9.92
N ARG A 211 -5.65 -2.77 -10.47
CA ARG A 211 -7.05 -3.05 -10.09
C ARG A 211 -7.41 -4.52 -10.32
N VAL A 212 -7.14 -5.07 -11.50
CA VAL A 212 -7.43 -6.48 -11.79
C VAL A 212 -6.76 -7.39 -10.74
N ARG A 213 -5.47 -7.17 -10.47
CA ARG A 213 -4.70 -7.92 -9.49
C ARG A 213 -5.33 -7.88 -8.11
N MET A 214 -5.70 -6.70 -7.62
CA MET A 214 -6.33 -6.55 -6.30
C MET A 214 -7.62 -7.36 -6.19
N HIS A 215 -8.46 -7.35 -7.24
CA HIS A 215 -9.70 -8.13 -7.27
C HIS A 215 -9.46 -9.64 -7.37
N SER A 216 -8.50 -10.07 -8.19
CA SER A 216 -8.08 -11.48 -8.32
C SER A 216 -7.55 -12.02 -6.99
N PHE A 217 -6.68 -11.26 -6.32
CA PHE A 217 -6.09 -11.62 -5.04
C PHE A 217 -7.14 -11.68 -3.93
N TRP A 218 -8.02 -10.67 -3.85
CA TRP A 218 -9.16 -10.68 -2.93
C TRP A 218 -10.02 -11.93 -3.07
N ARG A 219 -10.37 -12.32 -4.31
CA ARG A 219 -11.12 -13.55 -4.54
C ARG A 219 -10.37 -14.78 -4.04
N LYS A 220 -9.09 -14.89 -4.38
CA LYS A 220 -8.29 -16.09 -4.08
C LYS A 220 -8.19 -16.32 -2.57
N TYR A 221 -8.05 -15.25 -1.78
CA TYR A 221 -7.65 -15.38 -0.38
C TYR A 221 -8.63 -14.82 0.66
N ARG A 222 -9.67 -14.08 0.23
CA ARG A 222 -10.53 -13.30 1.14
C ARG A 222 -12.01 -13.57 0.94
N LEU A 223 -12.43 -13.90 -0.29
CA LEU A 223 -13.81 -14.35 -0.55
C LEU A 223 -14.08 -15.77 -0.03
N ASN A 224 -13.12 -16.69 -0.23
CA ASN A 224 -13.31 -18.13 0.03
C ASN A 224 -12.60 -18.65 1.29
N ALA A 225 -12.15 -17.76 2.17
CA ALA A 225 -11.65 -18.14 3.48
C ALA A 225 -12.83 -18.60 4.35
N ALA A 226 -13.11 -19.91 4.28
CA ALA A 226 -14.08 -20.62 5.12
C ALA A 226 -13.58 -20.71 6.58
#